data_AF-A0A101HJQ1-F1
#
_entry.id   AF-A0A101HJQ1-F1
#
_cell.length_a   1.000
_cell.length_b   1.000
_cell.length_c   1.000
_cell.angle_alpha   90.00
_cell.angle_beta   90.00
_cell.angle_gamma   90.00
#
_symmetry.space_group_name_H-M   'P 1'
#
loop_
_entity.id
_entity.type
_entity.pdbx_description
1 polymer ?
#
loop_
_entity_poly.entity_id
_entity_poly.type
_entity_poly.pdbx_seq_one_letter_code
_entity_poly.pdbx_strand_id
1 'polypeptide(L)' 'GFKEITAEMKVETDADEETLKKWVEAVEDRCPVSDNLGNSTPVRVVAKEFTKV' A
#
# COMPACT_ATOMS: atom_id res chain seq x y z
N GLY A 1 -13.15 8.57 15.91
CA GLY A 1 -12.49 8.43 14.60
C GLY A 1 -11.57 7.23 14.62
N PHE A 2 -11.19 6.73 13.45
CA PHE A 2 -10.10 5.78 13.34
C PHE A 2 -8.80 6.46 13.76
N LYS A 3 -7.91 5.73 14.44
CA LYS A 3 -6.60 6.24 14.84
C LYS A 3 -5.55 6.05 13.74
N GLU A 4 -5.72 4.99 12.94
CA GLU A 4 -4.84 4.64 11.82
C GLU A 4 -5.56 3.62 10.93
N ILE A 5 -5.25 3.62 9.64
CA ILE A 5 -5.69 2.62 8.67
C ILE A 5 -4.46 2.05 7.95
N THR A 6 -4.26 0.73 8.02
CA THR A 6 -3.19 0.04 7.28
C THR A 6 -3.80 -0.85 6.20
N ALA A 7 -3.42 -0.63 4.94
CA ALA A 7 -3.80 -1.46 3.80
C ALA A 7 -2.65 -2.40 3.44
N GLU A 8 -2.84 -3.71 3.66
CA GLU A 8 -1.87 -4.73 3.28
C GLU A 8 -2.27 -5.37 1.95
N MET A 9 -1.37 -5.32 0.97
CA MET A 9 -1.53 -5.94 -0.34
C MET A 9 -0.61 -7.15 -0.45
N LYS A 10 -1.20 -8.31 -0.73
CA LYS A 10 -0.47 -9.54 -1.01
C LYS A 10 -0.35 -9.69 -2.52
N VAL A 11 0.87 -9.58 -3.03
CA VAL A 11 1.12 -9.55 -4.47
C VAL A 11 1.99 -10.74 -4.83
N GLU A 12 1.56 -11.52 -5.82
CA GLU A 12 2.34 -12.60 -6.41
C GLU A 12 3.06 -12.04 -7.64
N THR A 13 4.38 -11.92 -7.56
CA THR A 13 5.20 -11.20 -8.54
C THR A 13 6.64 -11.65 -8.42
N ASP A 14 7.35 -11.64 -9.55
CA ASP A 14 8.80 -11.89 -9.63
C ASP A 14 9.62 -10.58 -9.55
N ALA A 15 8.94 -9.45 -9.32
CA ALA A 15 9.57 -8.14 -9.20
C ALA A 15 10.36 -8.02 -7.89
N ASP A 16 11.54 -7.41 -7.95
CA ASP A 16 12.38 -7.17 -6.79
C ASP A 16 11.77 -6.14 -5.82
N GLU A 17 12.30 -6.10 -4.58
CA GLU A 17 11.81 -5.22 -3.52
C GLU A 17 11.84 -3.72 -3.90
N GLU A 18 12.82 -3.26 -4.69
CA GLU A 18 12.92 -1.86 -5.10
C GLU A 18 11.81 -1.51 -6.11
N THR A 19 11.58 -2.41 -7.07
CA THR A 19 10.48 -2.30 -8.02
C THR A 19 9.13 -2.34 -7.32
N LEU A 20 8.95 -3.21 -6.33
CA LEU A 20 7.73 -3.27 -5.53
C LEU A 20 7.48 -1.99 -4.72
N LYS A 21 8.53 -1.40 -4.12
CA LYS A 21 8.41 -0.11 -3.41
C LYS A 21 7.93 1.02 -4.32
N LYS A 22 8.58 1.19 -5.47
CA LYS A 22 8.19 2.22 -6.46
C LYS A 22 6.75 2.00 -6.94
N TRP A 23 6.37 0.74 -7.11
CA TRP A 23 5.01 0.41 -7.52
C TRP A 23 3.98 0.74 -6.43
N VAL A 24 4.25 0.43 -5.17
CA VAL A 24 3.37 0.81 -4.04
C VAL A 24 3.19 2.32 -3.96
N GLU A 25 4.28 3.09 -4.07
CA GLU A 25 4.21 4.57 -4.09
C GLU A 25 3.31 5.08 -5.24
N ALA A 26 3.46 4.51 -6.44
CA ALA A 26 2.63 4.88 -7.59
C ALA A 26 1.17 4.41 -7.50
N VAL A 27 0.86 3.41 -6.66
CA VAL A 27 -0.51 2.98 -6.35
C VAL A 27 -1.13 3.90 -5.32
N GLU A 28 -0.37 4.30 -4.30
CA GLU A 28 -0.81 5.22 -3.26
C GLU A 28 -1.13 6.61 -3.83
N ASP A 29 -0.24 7.17 -4.67
CA ASP A 29 -0.43 8.47 -5.35
C ASP A 29 -1.65 8.52 -6.27
N ARG A 30 -2.07 7.37 -6.80
CA ARG A 30 -3.23 7.26 -7.69
C ARG A 30 -4.53 6.86 -7.00
N CYS A 31 -4.51 6.67 -5.68
CA CYS A 31 -5.66 6.20 -4.93
C CYS A 31 -6.51 7.38 -4.41
N PRO A 32 -7.67 7.68 -5.03
CA PRO A 32 -8.53 8.80 -4.60
C PRO A 32 -9.12 8.62 -3.20
N VAL A 33 -9.11 7.39 -2.68
CA VAL A 33 -9.58 7.05 -1.33
C VAL A 33 -8.50 7.36 -0.28
N SER A 34 -7.23 7.17 -0.61
CA SER A 34 -6.10 7.52 0.25
C SER A 34 -6.07 9.02 0.51
N ASP A 35 -6.26 9.84 -0.54
CA ASP A 35 -6.34 11.30 -0.43
C ASP A 35 -7.50 11.76 0.48
N ASN A 36 -8.65 11.10 0.37
CA ASN A 36 -9.84 11.46 1.13
C ASN A 36 -9.73 11.07 2.62
N LEU A 37 -9.10 9.92 2.92
CA LEU A 37 -8.91 9.44 4.30
C LEU A 37 -7.71 10.10 4.99
N GLY A 38 -6.62 10.35 4.26
CA GLY A 38 -5.36 10.92 4.76
C GLY A 38 -5.51 12.32 5.35
N ASN A 39 -6.49 13.10 4.88
CA ASN A 39 -6.76 14.44 5.40
C ASN A 39 -7.27 14.46 6.87
N SER A 40 -7.77 13.35 7.40
CA SER A 40 -8.30 13.28 8.76
C SER A 40 -7.84 12.07 9.57
N THR A 41 -7.24 11.06 8.94
CA THR A 41 -6.74 9.84 9.59
C THR A 41 -5.44 9.39 8.92
N PRO A 42 -4.37 9.09 9.68
CA PRO A 42 -3.16 8.49 9.11
C PRO A 42 -3.46 7.18 8.36
N VAL A 43 -3.00 7.09 7.10
CA VAL A 43 -3.14 5.91 6.23
C VAL A 43 -1.75 5.40 5.85
N ARG A 44 -1.56 4.08 5.86
CA ARG A 44 -0.32 3.41 5.43
C ARG A 44 -0.62 2.27 4.46
N VAL A 45 0.02 2.27 3.30
CA VAL A 45 -0.08 1.18 2.31
C VAL A 45 1.21 0.35 2.33
N VAL A 46 1.08 -0.98 2.40
CA VAL A 46 2.21 -1.90 2.35
C VAL A 46 1.93 -3.07 1.41
N ALA A 47 2.86 -3.38 0.52
CA ALA A 47 2.85 -4.64 -0.22
C ALA A 47 3.76 -5.68 0.46
N LYS A 48 3.30 -6.93 0.49
CA LYS A 48 4.08 -8.09 0.91
C LYS A 48 4.05 -9.13 -0.21
N GLU A 49 5.21 -9.71 -0.51
CA GLU A 49 5.29 -10.87 -1.40
C GLU A 49 4.52 -12.04 -0.80
N PHE A 50 3.78 -12.74 -1.65
CA PHE A 50 3.04 -13.92 -1.24
C PHE A 50 3.87 -15.18 -1.49
N THR A 51 4.68 -15.60 -0.51
CA THR A 51 5.35 -16.91 -0.57
C THR A 51 4.34 -18.01 -0.23
N LYS A 52 4.01 -18.85 -1.21
CA LYS A 52 3.20 -20.06 -1.00
C LYS A 52 4.04 -21.07 -0.21
N VAL A 53 3.65 -21.34 1.04
CA VAL A 53 4.20 -22.42 1.87
C VAL A 53 3.63 -23.77 1.40
#